data_AF-A0A7C4F019-F1
#
_entry.id   AF-A0A7C4F019-F1
#
_cell.length_a   1.000
_cell.length_b   1.000
_cell.length_c   1.000
_cell.angle_alpha   90.00
_cell.angle_beta   90.00
_cell.angle_gamma   90.00
#
_symmetry.space_group_name_H-M   'P 1'
#
loop_
_entity.id
_entity.type
_entity.pdbx_description
1 polymer ?
#
loop_
_entity_poly.entity_id
_entity_poly.type
_entity_poly.pdbx_seq_one_letter_code
_entity_poly.pdbx_strand_id
1 'polypeptide(L)'
;AKEKKIFGDKGEVGGAIFLDAYPVKCEDGILIKEVMTPHYKKNTKTELDVTPIPIIFAAVKKGTEFKTAILFDDKLSEELIFDVAKAVGFASRYGVGRKTTRGYGKFSVDVSVDVEDAKLNKKSSSENQIKTGGVKP
;
A
#
# COMPACT_ATOMS: atom_id res chain seq x y z
N ALA A 1 -23.82 2.77 8.01
CA ALA A 1 -22.82 1.68 8.20
C ALA A 1 -21.44 2.31 8.30
N LYS A 2 -20.52 1.73 9.08
CA LYS A 2 -19.18 2.30 9.32
C LYS A 2 -18.39 2.51 8.03
N GLU A 3 -18.59 1.66 7.02
CA GLU A 3 -17.85 1.74 5.75
C GLU A 3 -18.16 3.01 4.96
N LYS A 4 -19.41 3.49 5.00
CA LYS A 4 -19.83 4.71 4.29
C LYS A 4 -19.07 5.94 4.76
N LYS A 5 -18.75 6.04 6.06
CA LYS A 5 -17.98 7.16 6.59
C LYS A 5 -16.52 7.15 6.11
N ILE A 6 -15.98 5.96 5.83
CA ILE A 6 -14.58 5.78 5.40
C ILE A 6 -14.48 5.99 3.89
N PHE A 7 -15.29 5.27 3.10
CA PHE A 7 -15.17 5.22 1.64
C PHE A 7 -16.13 6.17 0.90
N GLY A 8 -17.11 6.72 1.60
CA GLY A 8 -18.19 7.51 1.00
C GLY A 8 -19.31 6.64 0.42
N ASP A 9 -20.32 7.31 -0.13
CA ASP A 9 -21.35 6.68 -0.97
C ASP A 9 -21.73 7.61 -2.14
N LYS A 10 -22.85 7.37 -2.82
CA LYS A 10 -23.27 8.18 -3.98
C LYS A 10 -23.55 9.65 -3.64
N GLY A 11 -23.80 9.99 -2.37
CA GLY A 11 -24.12 11.35 -1.93
C GLY A 11 -23.16 11.92 -0.89
N GLU A 12 -22.27 11.10 -0.32
CA GLU A 12 -21.33 11.49 0.74
C GLU A 12 -19.89 11.20 0.34
N VAL A 13 -18.99 12.16 0.59
CA VAL A 13 -17.54 11.98 0.42
C VAL A 13 -17.00 11.18 1.60
N GLY A 14 -16.15 10.18 1.31
CA GLY A 14 -15.48 9.39 2.33
C GLY A 14 -14.43 10.19 3.10
N GLY A 15 -14.30 9.92 4.40
CA GLY A 15 -13.32 10.57 5.27
C GLY A 15 -11.94 9.93 5.27
N ALA A 16 -11.63 9.01 4.34
CA ALA A 16 -10.31 8.42 4.18
C ALA A 16 -9.83 8.47 2.73
N ILE A 17 -8.58 8.89 2.52
CA ILE A 17 -7.90 8.92 1.22
C ILE A 17 -6.76 7.92 1.27
N PHE A 18 -6.76 6.96 0.35
CA PHE A 18 -5.72 5.95 0.20
C PHE A 18 -4.79 6.38 -0.93
N LEU A 19 -3.53 6.67 -0.60
CA LEU A 19 -2.53 7.02 -1.61
C LEU A 19 -1.88 5.78 -2.21
N ASP A 20 -1.38 5.91 -3.43
CA ASP A 20 -0.70 4.83 -4.12
C ASP A 20 0.53 4.36 -3.34
N ALA A 21 0.70 3.03 -3.28
CA ALA A 21 1.88 2.44 -2.69
C ALA A 21 3.03 2.46 -3.70
N TYR A 22 4.17 3.03 -3.31
CA TYR A 22 5.37 3.09 -4.14
C TYR A 22 6.54 2.34 -3.48
N PRO A 23 7.43 1.71 -4.27
CA PRO A 23 8.56 0.98 -3.74
C PRO A 23 9.60 1.96 -3.19
N VAL A 24 10.11 1.69 -1.98
CA VAL A 24 11.12 2.53 -1.30
C VAL A 24 12.46 1.84 -1.13
N LYS A 25 12.47 0.50 -1.12
CA LYS A 25 13.71 -0.28 -0.99
C LYS A 25 13.58 -1.61 -1.71
N CYS A 26 14.61 -1.95 -2.46
CA CYS A 26 14.74 -3.24 -3.13
C CYS A 26 16.22 -3.48 -3.48
N GLU A 27 16.75 -4.64 -3.09
CA GLU A 27 18.09 -5.05 -3.50
C GLU A 27 18.06 -5.64 -4.91
N ASP A 28 18.96 -5.19 -5.78
CA ASP A 28 19.14 -5.69 -7.16
C ASP A 28 17.87 -5.67 -8.04
N GLY A 29 17.05 -4.63 -7.91
CA GLY A 29 15.91 -4.37 -8.79
C GLY A 29 14.59 -5.03 -8.37
N ILE A 30 13.49 -4.37 -8.74
CA ILE A 30 12.14 -4.66 -8.24
C ILE A 30 11.49 -5.84 -8.94
N LEU A 31 11.77 -6.05 -10.22
CA LEU A 31 11.08 -7.03 -11.05
C LEU A 31 11.93 -8.28 -11.25
N ILE A 32 11.31 -9.43 -11.02
CA ILE A 32 11.85 -10.74 -11.36
C ILE A 32 10.99 -11.39 -12.43
N LYS A 33 11.61 -12.28 -13.20
CA LYS A 33 10.94 -13.12 -14.19
C LYS A 33 10.49 -14.41 -13.51
N GLU A 34 9.19 -14.66 -13.54
CA GLU A 34 8.57 -15.87 -13.01
C GLU A 34 7.98 -16.71 -14.14
N VAL A 35 7.85 -18.01 -13.90
CA VAL A 35 7.25 -18.95 -14.86
C VAL A 35 6.15 -19.75 -14.20
N MET A 36 5.00 -19.83 -14.86
CA MET A 36 3.91 -20.72 -14.48
C MET A 36 3.66 -21.68 -15.63
N THR A 37 3.69 -22.98 -15.35
CA THR A 37 3.50 -24.01 -16.37
C THR A 37 2.19 -24.76 -16.07
N PRO A 38 1.01 -24.23 -16.48
CA PRO A 38 -0.21 -25.02 -16.45
C PRO A 38 -0.05 -26.29 -17.28
N HIS A 39 -0.39 -27.43 -16.66
CA HIS A 39 -0.35 -28.74 -17.30
C HIS A 39 -1.73 -29.13 -17.86
N TYR A 40 -2.80 -28.76 -17.16
CA TYR A 40 -4.18 -29.06 -17.55
C TYR A 40 -4.87 -27.80 -18.08
N LYS A 41 -5.49 -27.92 -19.25
CA LYS A 41 -6.39 -26.90 -19.82
C LYS A 41 -7.83 -27.35 -19.65
N LYS A 42 -8.76 -26.42 -19.87
CA LYS A 42 -10.21 -26.68 -19.83
C LYS A 42 -10.66 -27.83 -20.77
N ASN A 43 -9.88 -28.13 -21.80
CA ASN A 43 -10.17 -29.18 -22.79
C ASN A 43 -9.33 -30.46 -22.61
N THR A 44 -8.49 -30.55 -21.58
CA THR A 44 -7.72 -31.77 -21.27
C THR A 44 -8.69 -32.81 -20.70
N LYS A 45 -8.92 -33.90 -21.43
CA LYS A 45 -9.87 -34.96 -21.02
C LYS A 45 -9.16 -36.13 -20.34
N THR A 46 -7.92 -36.40 -20.74
CA THR A 46 -7.09 -37.48 -20.21
C THR A 46 -5.67 -37.01 -19.91
N GLU A 47 -4.92 -37.79 -19.11
CA GLU A 47 -3.51 -37.51 -18.82
C GLU A 47 -2.61 -37.55 -20.09
N LEU A 48 -3.04 -38.26 -21.13
CA LEU A 48 -2.33 -38.30 -22.42
C LEU A 48 -2.45 -36.99 -23.21
N ASP A 49 -3.46 -36.17 -22.89
CA ASP A 49 -3.71 -34.88 -23.55
C ASP A 49 -2.98 -33.71 -22.85
N VAL A 50 -2.17 -34.00 -21.82
CA VAL A 50 -1.45 -33.01 -21.04
C VAL A 50 -0.32 -32.43 -21.87
N THR A 51 -0.33 -31.11 -22.03
CA THR A 51 0.78 -30.37 -22.67
C THR A 51 1.16 -29.21 -21.75
N PRO A 52 2.31 -29.28 -21.07
CA PRO A 52 2.80 -28.19 -20.23
C PRO A 52 3.08 -26.95 -21.07
N ILE A 53 2.52 -25.80 -20.68
CA ILE A 53 2.76 -24.53 -21.39
C ILE A 53 3.39 -23.51 -20.46
N PRO A 54 4.70 -23.25 -20.58
CA PRO A 54 5.35 -22.23 -19.77
C PRO A 54 4.83 -20.83 -20.11
N ILE A 55 4.29 -20.14 -19.11
CA ILE A 55 3.86 -18.74 -19.18
C ILE A 55 4.84 -17.92 -18.35
N ILE A 56 5.61 -17.09 -19.02
CA ILE A 56 6.56 -16.17 -18.42
C ILE A 56 5.84 -14.87 -18.05
N PHE A 57 6.03 -14.36 -16.84
CA PHE A 57 5.48 -13.07 -16.41
C PHE A 57 6.41 -12.34 -15.44
N ALA A 58 6.26 -11.03 -15.32
CA ALA A 58 6.97 -10.23 -14.33
C ALA A 58 6.28 -10.32 -12.96
N ALA A 59 7.07 -10.47 -11.91
CA ALA A 59 6.62 -10.42 -10.52
C ALA A 59 7.50 -9.45 -9.73
N VAL A 60 6.93 -8.88 -8.66
CA VAL A 60 7.71 -8.06 -7.73
C VAL A 60 8.55 -8.99 -6.84
N LYS A 61 9.84 -8.68 -6.73
CA LYS A 61 10.82 -9.44 -5.95
C LYS A 61 10.44 -9.44 -4.47
N LYS A 62 10.59 -10.59 -3.81
CA LYS A 62 10.48 -10.70 -2.35
C LYS A 62 11.54 -9.82 -1.68
N GLY A 63 11.15 -9.12 -0.62
CA GLY A 63 12.03 -8.15 0.06
C GLY A 63 11.92 -6.73 -0.49
N THR A 64 11.05 -6.49 -1.47
CA THR A 64 10.69 -5.12 -1.87
C THR A 64 9.81 -4.49 -0.81
N GLU A 65 10.24 -3.35 -0.28
CA GLU A 65 9.48 -2.57 0.69
C GLU A 65 8.68 -1.49 -0.04
N PHE A 66 7.40 -1.34 0.33
CA PHE A 66 6.51 -0.32 -0.22
C PHE A 66 6.09 0.64 0.88
N LYS A 67 5.97 1.92 0.53
CA LYS A 67 5.40 2.94 1.39
C LYS A 67 4.09 3.45 0.78
N THR A 68 3.09 3.61 1.62
CA THR A 68 1.81 4.25 1.31
C THR A 68 1.40 5.09 2.52
N ALA A 69 0.47 6.00 2.31
CA ALA A 69 -0.14 6.76 3.38
C ALA A 69 -1.66 6.76 3.21
N ILE A 70 -2.36 6.73 4.34
CA ILE A 70 -3.80 6.86 4.42
C ILE A 70 -4.07 8.14 5.19
N LEU A 71 -4.72 9.10 4.54
CA LEU A 71 -5.08 10.37 5.13
C LEU A 71 -6.52 10.29 5.63
N PHE A 72 -6.77 10.78 6.84
CA PHE A 72 -8.10 10.77 7.45
C PHE A 72 -8.59 12.20 7.66
N ASP A 73 -9.88 12.43 7.48
CA ASP A 73 -10.55 13.67 7.89
C ASP A 73 -10.57 13.72 9.44
N ASP A 74 -10.30 14.89 10.01
CA ASP A 74 -10.34 15.16 11.46
C ASP A 74 -11.67 14.74 12.13
N LYS A 75 -12.75 14.65 11.35
CA LYS A 75 -14.07 14.23 11.82
C LYS A 75 -14.22 12.71 11.99
N LEU A 76 -13.26 11.92 11.51
CA LEU A 76 -13.31 10.46 11.64
C LEU A 76 -12.95 10.06 13.08
N SER A 77 -13.70 9.14 13.67
CA SER A 77 -13.38 8.66 15.01
C SER A 77 -12.11 7.80 14.99
N GLU A 78 -11.32 7.89 16.06
CA GLU A 78 -10.11 7.06 16.26
C GLU A 78 -10.41 5.55 16.13
N GLU A 79 -11.59 5.12 16.58
CA GLU A 79 -12.05 3.73 16.41
C GLU A 79 -12.12 3.30 14.94
N LEU A 80 -12.60 4.18 14.05
CA LEU A 80 -12.69 3.88 12.61
C LEU A 80 -11.31 3.86 11.97
N ILE A 81 -10.42 4.76 12.38
CA ILE A 81 -9.01 4.77 11.95
C ILE A 81 -8.35 3.43 12.32
N PHE A 82 -8.57 2.97 13.55
CA PHE A 82 -8.04 1.69 14.02
C PHE A 82 -8.64 0.49 13.29
N ASP A 83 -9.95 0.51 12.99
CA ASP A 83 -10.61 -0.50 12.18
C ASP A 83 -10.00 -0.56 10.76
N VAL A 84 -9.70 0.58 10.15
CA VAL A 84 -9.01 0.66 8.85
C VAL A 84 -7.59 0.09 8.94
N ALA A 85 -6.81 0.49 9.95
CA ALA A 85 -5.45 -0.02 10.13
C ALA A 85 -5.42 -1.55 10.29
N LYS A 86 -6.36 -2.11 11.06
CA LYS A 86 -6.55 -3.57 11.18
C LYS A 86 -6.91 -4.21 9.84
N ALA A 87 -7.86 -3.62 9.11
CA ALA A 87 -8.30 -4.15 7.82
C ALA A 87 -7.15 -4.17 6.81
N VAL A 88 -6.35 -3.10 6.75
CA VAL A 88 -5.16 -3.01 5.89
C VAL A 88 -4.12 -4.07 6.28
N GLY A 89 -3.85 -4.23 7.58
CA GLY A 89 -2.94 -5.26 8.07
C GLY A 89 -3.43 -6.68 7.72
N PHE A 90 -4.73 -6.95 7.84
CA PHE A 90 -5.32 -8.24 7.49
C PHE A 90 -5.28 -8.51 5.98
N ALA A 91 -5.70 -7.54 5.16
CA ALA A 91 -5.69 -7.63 3.71
C ALA A 91 -4.26 -7.86 3.17
N SER A 92 -3.28 -7.18 3.74
CA SER A 92 -1.87 -7.32 3.38
C SER A 92 -1.32 -8.72 3.68
N ARG A 93 -1.72 -9.33 4.81
CA ARG A 93 -1.34 -10.71 5.16
C ARG A 93 -2.04 -11.76 4.29
N TYR A 94 -3.31 -11.53 3.95
CA TYR A 94 -4.09 -12.44 3.10
C TYR A 94 -3.58 -12.40 1.65
N GLY A 95 -3.23 -11.21 1.18
CA GLY A 95 -2.57 -10.94 -0.08
C GLY A 95 -3.26 -9.82 -0.88
N VAL A 96 -2.45 -8.94 -1.46
CA VAL A 96 -2.88 -7.83 -2.31
C VAL A 96 -2.37 -8.07 -3.75
N GLY A 97 -3.22 -7.78 -4.74
CA GLY A 97 -2.89 -7.97 -6.15
C GLY A 97 -3.42 -9.29 -6.73
N ARG A 98 -2.70 -9.87 -7.69
CA ARG A 98 -3.13 -11.08 -8.42
C ARG A 98 -2.47 -12.34 -7.87
N LYS A 99 -3.11 -13.49 -8.12
CA LYS A 99 -2.59 -14.84 -7.80
C LYS A 99 -2.34 -15.07 -6.29
N THR A 100 -3.10 -14.41 -5.42
CA THR A 100 -2.98 -14.51 -3.95
C THR A 100 -3.21 -15.92 -3.42
N THR A 101 -4.16 -16.67 -4.00
CA THR A 101 -4.38 -18.10 -3.70
C THR A 101 -3.16 -18.98 -4.01
N ARG A 102 -2.25 -18.53 -4.89
CA ARG A 102 -0.99 -19.21 -5.20
C ARG A 102 0.19 -18.70 -4.36
N GLY A 103 -0.07 -17.86 -3.36
CA GLY A 103 0.92 -17.33 -2.42
C GLY A 103 1.55 -16.00 -2.82
N TYR A 104 1.15 -15.39 -3.94
CA TYR A 104 1.68 -14.08 -4.37
C TYR A 104 1.05 -12.92 -3.58
N GLY A 105 1.76 -11.79 -3.53
CA GLY A 105 1.20 -10.53 -3.03
C GLY A 105 1.01 -10.46 -1.52
N LYS A 106 1.70 -11.30 -0.73
CA LYS A 106 1.67 -11.23 0.73
C LYS A 106 2.67 -10.21 1.24
N PHE A 107 2.25 -9.39 2.19
CA PHE A 107 3.07 -8.34 2.81
C PHE A 107 3.05 -8.45 4.33
N SER A 108 4.20 -8.16 4.95
CA SER A 108 4.26 -7.72 6.35
C SER A 108 4.06 -6.21 6.37
N VAL A 109 3.25 -5.72 7.31
CA VAL A 109 2.93 -4.29 7.42
C VAL A 109 3.40 -3.79 8.78
N ASP A 110 4.18 -2.72 8.72
CA ASP A 110 4.49 -1.87 9.87
C ASP A 110 3.64 -0.61 9.74
N VAL A 111 2.83 -0.32 10.76
CA VAL A 111 1.92 0.83 10.78
C VAL A 111 2.46 1.86 11.76
N SER A 112 2.73 3.05 11.26
CA SER A 112 2.92 4.25 12.09
C SER A 112 1.69 5.15 11.96
N VAL A 113 1.32 5.83 13.04
CA VAL A 113 0.25 6.82 13.06
C VAL A 113 0.90 8.16 13.36
N ASP A 114 0.92 9.03 12.35
CA ASP A 114 1.35 10.41 12.50
C ASP A 114 0.09 11.26 12.69
N VAL A 115 -0.07 11.83 13.90
CA VAL A 115 -1.13 12.80 14.16
C VAL A 115 -0.54 14.17 13.82
N GLU A 116 -0.67 14.59 12.56
CA GLU A 116 -0.41 15.97 12.19
C GLU A 116 -1.59 16.81 12.69
N ASP A 117 -1.44 17.43 13.87
CA ASP A 117 -2.34 18.50 14.31
C ASP A 117 -2.32 19.61 13.25
N ALA A 118 -3.39 19.76 12.48
CA ALA A 118 -3.56 20.83 11.51
C ALA A 118 -3.71 22.20 12.22
N LYS A 119 -2.65 22.68 12.86
CA LYS A 119 -2.52 24.03 13.45
C LYS A 119 -1.11 24.61 13.29
N LEU A 120 -0.59 24.71 12.07
CA LEU A 120 0.49 25.62 11.67
C LEU A 120 0.37 25.79 10.14
N ASN A 121 0.30 26.95 9.48
CA ASN A 121 0.78 28.28 9.81
C ASN A 121 0.20 29.28 8.76
N LYS A 122 -0.76 30.13 9.16
CA LYS A 122 -1.19 31.33 8.39
C LYS A 122 -0.73 32.64 9.07
N LYS A 123 0.23 32.58 10.00
CA LYS A 123 0.65 33.73 10.81
C LYS A 123 2.15 33.66 11.18
N SER A 124 3.01 33.85 10.19
CA SER A 124 4.40 34.30 10.41
C SER A 124 4.96 34.95 9.14
N SER A 125 4.19 35.91 8.59
CA SER A 125 4.74 37.04 7.84
C SER A 125 4.69 38.26 8.75
N SER A 126 5.64 38.35 9.69
CA SER A 126 6.13 39.56 10.34
C SER A 126 7.05 39.15 11.51
N GLU A 127 8.23 39.78 11.56
CA GLU A 127 9.18 39.83 12.69
C GLU A 127 9.93 38.50 12.97
N ASN A 128 11.26 38.41 12.89
CA ASN A 128 12.30 39.36 13.27
C ASN A 128 13.59 39.13 12.48
N GLN A 129 14.19 40.22 12.01
CA GLN A 129 15.63 40.29 11.79
C GLN A 129 16.34 40.24 13.15
N ILE A 130 17.51 39.57 13.23
CA ILE A 130 18.79 40.09 13.77
C ILE A 130 19.85 38.96 13.72
N LYS A 131 21.09 39.41 13.48
CA LYS A 131 22.30 38.76 12.97
C LYS A 131 23.16 38.01 14.00
N THR A 132 24.25 37.43 13.45
CA THR A 132 25.62 37.13 13.98
C THR A 132 25.87 35.64 14.26
N GLY A 133 26.97 34.99 13.89
CA GLY A 133 28.25 35.33 13.26
C GLY A 133 29.04 34.03 12.97
N GLY A 134 30.16 34.09 12.23
CA GLY A 134 30.98 32.94 11.79
C GLY A 134 31.53 32.06 12.94
N VAL A 135 32.16 30.91 12.67
CA VAL A 135 33.47 30.77 12.04
C VAL A 135 33.74 29.29 11.67
N LYS A 136 34.41 29.06 10.53
CA LYS A 136 35.00 27.80 10.05
C LYS A 136 36.38 27.54 10.69
N PRO A 137 36.86 26.29 10.72
CA PRO A 137 37.68 25.80 9.59
C PRO A 137 36.96 24.77 8.72
#